data_AF-A0A2N8TQX4-F1
#
_entry.id   AF-A0A2N8TQX4-F1
#
_cell.length_a   1.000
_cell.length_b   1.000
_cell.length_c   1.000
_cell.angle_alpha   90.00
_cell.angle_beta   90.00
_cell.angle_gamma   90.00
#
_symmetry.space_group_name_H-M   'P 1'
#
loop_
_entity.id
_entity.type
_entity.pdbx_description
1 polymer ?
#
loop_
_entity_poly.entity_id
_entity_poly.type
_entity_poly.pdbx_seq_one_letter_code
_entity_poly.pdbx_strand_id
1 'polypeptide(L)'
;MDYDSVADELYALRPEEFTAARASAVASARTAGDRELADRIGALRKPSLAAWVSNLLVRSSPGEVEPLLRLGEGLRQAHQDLDGAQLRELSRRQHALIRALSLQARQLAEGAGHPIGEGVQREVENTLHAVLADPEAAQAWAGGRLTKPLSAAVGFPAVAEAARPQRPEP
;
A
#
# COMPACT_ATOMS: atom_id res chain seq x y z
N MET A 1 23.22 7.02 13.29
CA MET A 1 22.33 6.16 12.48
C MET A 1 20.99 6.20 13.16
N ASP A 2 19.98 6.78 12.53
CA ASP A 2 18.63 6.82 13.11
C ASP A 2 17.81 5.62 12.61
N TYR A 3 16.88 5.13 13.43
CA TYR A 3 16.05 3.98 13.11
C TYR A 3 15.22 4.21 11.84
N ASP A 4 14.66 5.41 11.66
CA ASP A 4 13.77 5.69 10.54
C ASP A 4 14.52 5.65 9.22
N SER A 5 15.70 6.25 9.16
CA SER A 5 16.56 6.19 7.96
C SER A 5 16.93 4.74 7.60
N VAL A 6 17.30 3.92 8.58
CA VAL A 6 17.64 2.50 8.34
C VAL A 6 16.44 1.72 7.86
N ALA A 7 15.28 1.90 8.49
CA ALA A 7 14.05 1.25 8.08
C ALA A 7 13.67 1.64 6.64
N ASP A 8 13.85 2.91 6.28
CA ASP A 8 13.58 3.40 4.93
C ASP A 8 14.49 2.78 3.87
N GLU A 9 15.79 2.68 4.15
CA GLU A 9 16.73 1.97 3.28
C GLU A 9 16.35 0.49 3.14
N LEU A 10 16.04 -0.19 4.24
CA LEU A 10 15.69 -1.61 4.22
C LEU A 10 14.40 -1.88 3.43
N TYR A 11 13.37 -1.07 3.59
CA TYR A 11 12.10 -1.24 2.87
C TYR A 11 12.13 -0.76 1.42
N ALA A 12 13.19 -0.07 0.98
CA ALA A 12 13.45 0.23 -0.43
C ALA A 12 14.10 -0.94 -1.17
N LEU A 13 14.81 -1.83 -0.47
CA LEU A 13 15.47 -3.00 -1.04
C LEU A 13 14.47 -4.06 -1.50
N ARG A 14 14.92 -4.92 -2.43
CA ARG A 14 14.13 -6.07 -2.85
C ARG A 14 13.91 -7.03 -1.69
N PRO A 15 12.77 -7.76 -1.64
CA PRO A 15 12.47 -8.69 -0.56
C PRO A 15 13.57 -9.76 -0.35
N GLU A 16 14.30 -10.14 -1.39
CA GLU A 16 15.41 -11.10 -1.34
C GLU A 16 16.65 -10.52 -0.63
N GLU A 17 16.89 -9.21 -0.77
CA GLU A 17 18.04 -8.50 -0.21
C GLU A 17 17.79 -8.04 1.24
N PHE A 18 16.52 -7.88 1.61
CA PHE A 18 16.09 -7.36 2.91
C PHE A 18 16.76 -8.07 4.10
N THR A 19 16.78 -9.40 4.10
CA THR A 19 17.30 -10.18 5.25
C THR A 19 18.79 -9.96 5.45
N ALA A 20 19.56 -9.94 4.35
CA ALA A 20 21.01 -9.73 4.39
C ALA A 20 21.34 -8.29 4.82
N ALA A 21 20.64 -7.31 4.25
CA ALA A 21 20.81 -5.91 4.62
C ALA A 21 20.42 -5.63 6.08
N ARG A 22 19.31 -6.21 6.57
CA ARG A 22 18.90 -6.09 7.97
C ARG A 22 19.96 -6.65 8.90
N ALA A 23 20.54 -7.82 8.58
CA ALA A 23 21.62 -8.40 9.39
C ALA A 23 22.85 -7.49 9.44
N SER A 24 23.24 -6.89 8.31
CA SER A 24 24.34 -5.92 8.23
C SER A 24 24.07 -4.66 9.07
N ALA A 25 22.86 -4.11 8.99
CA ALA A 25 22.44 -2.95 9.77
C ALA A 25 22.44 -3.23 11.28
N VAL A 26 21.96 -4.41 11.71
CA VAL A 26 22.02 -4.86 13.11
C VAL A 26 23.47 -4.97 13.59
N ALA A 27 24.36 -5.56 12.79
CA ALA A 27 25.77 -5.69 13.14
C ALA A 27 26.45 -4.31 13.27
N SER A 28 26.11 -3.38 12.38
CA SER A 28 26.62 -2.00 12.41
C SER A 28 26.17 -1.25 13.65
N ALA A 29 24.88 -1.33 14.01
CA ALA A 29 24.35 -0.73 15.24
C ALA A 29 25.00 -1.30 16.51
N ARG A 30 25.22 -2.63 16.56
CA ARG A 30 25.95 -3.27 17.67
C ARG A 30 27.40 -2.80 17.78
N THR A 31 28.09 -2.64 16.66
CA THR A 31 29.48 -2.14 16.61
C THR A 31 29.54 -0.69 17.10
N ALA A 32 28.51 0.11 16.79
CA ALA A 32 28.36 1.48 17.30
C ALA A 32 27.96 1.56 18.78
N GLY A 33 27.74 0.42 19.46
CA GLY A 33 27.34 0.36 20.87
C GLY A 33 25.84 0.55 21.12
N ASP A 34 25.04 0.71 20.07
CA ASP A 34 23.60 0.96 20.17
C ASP A 34 22.80 -0.35 20.08
N ARG A 35 22.65 -1.00 21.25
CA ARG A 35 21.91 -2.26 21.36
C ARG A 35 20.41 -2.08 21.12
N GLU A 36 19.83 -0.98 21.59
CA GLU A 36 18.41 -0.72 21.42
C GLU A 36 18.04 -0.55 19.95
N LEU A 37 18.83 0.24 19.22
CA LEU A 37 18.68 0.39 17.77
C LEU A 37 18.85 -0.96 17.05
N ALA A 38 19.85 -1.75 17.43
CA ALA A 38 20.08 -3.07 16.86
C ALA A 38 18.87 -4.01 17.05
N ASP A 39 18.26 -4.01 18.24
CA ASP A 39 17.09 -4.85 18.53
C ASP A 39 15.86 -4.37 17.75
N ARG A 40 15.65 -3.06 17.66
CA ARG A 40 14.58 -2.46 16.85
C ARG A 40 14.73 -2.79 15.36
N ILE A 41 15.93 -2.69 14.80
CA ILE A 41 16.21 -3.08 13.41
C ILE A 41 15.99 -4.59 13.23
N GLY A 42 16.44 -5.40 14.18
CA GLY A 42 16.28 -6.86 14.15
C GLY A 42 14.81 -7.31 14.14
N ALA A 43 13.92 -6.54 14.79
CA ALA A 43 12.49 -6.78 14.82
C ALA A 43 11.76 -6.48 13.50
N LEU A 44 12.37 -5.72 12.58
CA LEU A 44 11.78 -5.39 11.28
C LEU A 44 11.49 -6.64 10.47
N ARG A 45 10.26 -6.81 10.00
CA ARG A 45 9.87 -7.98 9.21
C ARG A 45 10.10 -7.74 7.73
N LYS A 46 10.54 -8.79 7.03
CA LYS A 46 10.61 -8.82 5.57
C LYS A 46 9.23 -8.52 4.97
N PRO A 47 9.11 -7.57 4.04
CA PRO A 47 7.85 -7.31 3.36
C PRO A 47 7.46 -8.47 2.44
N SER A 48 6.16 -8.71 2.29
CA SER A 48 5.64 -9.50 1.17
C SER A 48 5.90 -8.79 -0.16
N LEU A 49 5.78 -9.50 -1.28
CA LEU A 49 6.02 -8.89 -2.59
C LEU A 49 5.05 -7.74 -2.88
N ALA A 50 3.75 -7.90 -2.61
CA ALA A 50 2.76 -6.83 -2.76
C ALA A 50 3.02 -5.63 -1.83
N ALA A 51 3.47 -5.88 -0.60
CA ALA A 51 3.83 -4.82 0.34
C ALA A 51 5.08 -4.05 -0.13
N TRP A 52 6.10 -4.75 -0.63
CA TRP A 52 7.29 -4.12 -1.22
C TRP A 52 6.93 -3.25 -2.43
N VAL A 53 6.11 -3.76 -3.36
CA VAL A 53 5.66 -2.98 -4.52
C VAL A 53 4.89 -1.72 -4.08
N SER A 54 4.04 -1.84 -3.06
CA SER A 54 3.30 -0.71 -2.50
C SER A 54 4.24 0.33 -1.87
N ASN A 55 5.28 -0.11 -1.16
CA ASN A 55 6.31 0.77 -0.60
C ASN A 55 7.12 1.45 -1.73
N LEU A 56 7.44 0.72 -2.80
CA LEU A 56 8.17 1.23 -3.95
C LEU A 56 7.39 2.35 -4.66
N LEU A 57 6.07 2.20 -4.78
CA LEU A 57 5.19 3.22 -5.35
C LEU A 57 5.26 4.54 -4.55
N VAL A 58 5.14 4.45 -3.22
CA VAL A 58 5.19 5.62 -2.31
C VAL A 58 6.54 6.33 -2.41
N ARG A 59 7.63 5.56 -2.48
CA ARG A 59 9.00 6.10 -2.54
C ARG A 59 9.35 6.70 -3.89
N SER A 60 8.91 6.07 -4.98
CA SER A 60 9.24 6.50 -6.35
C SER A 60 8.34 7.63 -6.83
N SER A 61 7.18 7.82 -6.20
CA SER A 61 6.21 8.83 -6.62
C SER A 61 5.50 9.47 -5.43
N PRO A 62 6.21 10.27 -4.62
CA PRO A 62 5.63 10.96 -3.47
C PRO A 62 4.44 11.87 -3.86
N GLY A 63 4.47 12.42 -5.08
CA GLY A 63 3.41 13.26 -5.62
C GLY A 63 2.08 12.52 -5.87
N GLU A 64 2.09 11.19 -5.94
CA GLU A 64 0.90 10.36 -6.13
C GLU A 64 0.25 9.93 -4.80
N VAL A 65 0.98 10.06 -3.70
CA VAL A 65 0.48 9.74 -2.35
C VAL A 65 -0.64 10.71 -1.96
N GLU A 66 -0.36 12.00 -2.04
CA GLU A 66 -1.29 13.04 -1.59
C GLU A 66 -2.63 13.05 -2.36
N PRO A 67 -2.69 12.90 -3.69
CA PRO A 67 -3.95 12.75 -4.44
C PRO A 67 -4.80 11.58 -3.96
N LEU A 68 -4.19 10.42 -3.68
CA LEU A 68 -4.92 9.25 -3.19
C LEU A 68 -5.48 9.52 -1.78
N LEU A 69 -4.69 10.11 -0.90
CA LEU A 69 -5.13 10.47 0.46
C LEU A 69 -6.31 11.45 0.43
N ARG A 70 -6.23 12.51 -0.39
CA ARG A 70 -7.33 13.48 -0.56
C ARG A 70 -8.58 12.86 -1.14
N LEU A 71 -8.45 11.92 -2.08
CA LEU A 71 -9.58 11.20 -2.63
C LEU A 71 -10.28 10.34 -1.57
N GLY A 72 -9.51 9.65 -0.73
CA GLY A 72 -10.05 8.85 0.38
C GLY A 72 -10.83 9.72 1.37
N GLU A 73 -10.30 10.89 1.70
CA GLU A 73 -10.99 11.84 2.57
C GLU A 73 -12.31 12.32 1.96
N GLY A 74 -12.30 12.75 0.69
CA GLY A 74 -13.51 13.19 0.01
C GLY A 74 -14.57 12.08 -0.07
N LEU A 75 -14.17 10.82 -0.29
CA LEU A 75 -15.08 9.68 -0.32
C LEU A 75 -15.74 9.46 1.04
N ARG A 76 -14.96 9.50 2.12
CA ARG A 76 -15.48 9.34 3.49
C ARG A 76 -16.42 10.48 3.88
N GLN A 77 -16.08 11.71 3.53
CA GLN A 77 -16.94 12.88 3.76
C GLN A 77 -18.26 12.78 2.98
N ALA A 78 -18.21 12.47 1.68
CA ALA A 78 -19.41 12.28 0.86
C ALA A 78 -20.32 11.16 1.41
N HIS A 79 -19.72 10.10 1.98
CA HIS A 79 -20.46 9.04 2.67
C HIS A 79 -21.13 9.52 3.96
N GLN A 80 -20.44 10.32 4.78
CA GLN A 80 -21.00 10.90 6.01
C GLN A 80 -22.14 11.87 5.71
N ASP A 81 -22.00 12.67 4.66
CA ASP A 81 -22.99 13.66 4.22
C ASP A 81 -24.15 13.06 3.40
N LEU A 82 -24.08 11.75 3.09
CA LEU A 82 -25.03 11.03 2.23
C LEU A 82 -25.18 11.67 0.82
N ASP A 83 -24.13 12.31 0.32
CA ASP A 83 -24.12 12.96 -1.00
C ASP A 83 -23.88 11.93 -2.12
N GLY A 84 -24.96 11.33 -2.59
CA GLY A 84 -24.92 10.35 -3.68
C GLY A 84 -24.40 10.89 -5.01
N ALA A 85 -24.47 12.20 -5.27
CA ALA A 85 -23.95 12.79 -6.50
C ALA A 85 -22.42 12.90 -6.44
N GLN A 86 -21.90 13.41 -5.32
CA GLN A 86 -20.47 13.49 -5.05
C GLN A 86 -19.84 12.09 -4.98
N LEU A 87 -20.51 11.12 -4.34
CA LEU A 87 -20.04 9.73 -4.31
C LEU A 87 -19.85 9.15 -5.71
N ARG A 88 -20.81 9.33 -6.62
CA ARG A 88 -20.68 8.83 -8.00
C ARG A 88 -19.50 9.43 -8.74
N GLU A 89 -19.26 10.74 -8.57
CA GLU A 89 -18.13 11.43 -9.19
C GLU A 89 -16.78 10.93 -8.62
N LEU A 90 -16.68 10.83 -7.29
CA LEU A 90 -15.47 10.37 -6.62
C LEU A 90 -15.18 8.89 -6.91
N SER A 91 -16.19 8.03 -7.01
CA SER A 91 -16.03 6.62 -7.41
C SER A 91 -15.45 6.48 -8.82
N ARG A 92 -15.84 7.33 -9.78
CA ARG A 92 -15.24 7.33 -11.12
C ARG A 92 -13.76 7.69 -11.09
N ARG A 93 -13.40 8.70 -10.30
CA ARG A 93 -12.00 9.12 -10.10
C ARG A 93 -11.18 8.04 -9.40
N GLN A 94 -11.75 7.38 -8.40
CA GLN A 94 -11.16 6.24 -7.70
C GLN A 94 -10.76 5.13 -8.66
N HIS A 95 -11.66 4.66 -9.51
CA HIS A 95 -11.34 3.59 -10.45
C HIS A 95 -10.22 3.96 -11.43
N ALA A 96 -10.18 5.21 -11.90
CA ALA A 96 -9.12 5.67 -12.79
C ALA A 96 -7.76 5.74 -12.08
N LEU A 97 -7.74 6.31 -10.86
CA LEU A 97 -6.52 6.49 -10.08
C LEU A 97 -5.93 5.14 -9.64
N ILE A 98 -6.75 4.23 -9.10
CA ILE A 98 -6.28 2.91 -8.68
C ILE A 98 -5.65 2.14 -9.84
N ARG A 99 -6.28 2.15 -11.02
CA ARG A 99 -5.71 1.50 -12.20
C ARG A 99 -4.38 2.12 -12.62
N ALA A 100 -4.27 3.44 -12.64
CA ALA A 100 -3.03 4.14 -12.98
C ALA A 100 -1.90 3.77 -12.01
N LEU A 101 -2.17 3.83 -10.70
CA LEU A 101 -1.21 3.49 -9.66
C LEU A 101 -0.82 2.02 -9.67
N SER A 102 -1.76 1.10 -9.92
CA SER A 102 -1.49 -0.34 -10.08
C SER A 102 -0.56 -0.62 -11.26
N LEU A 103 -0.79 0.03 -12.40
CA LEU A 103 0.08 -0.11 -13.58
C LEU A 103 1.47 0.47 -13.32
N GLN A 104 1.55 1.63 -12.69
CA GLN A 104 2.82 2.26 -12.33
C GLN A 104 3.61 1.41 -11.33
N ALA A 105 2.94 0.88 -10.31
CA ALA A 105 3.53 -0.06 -9.35
C ALA A 105 4.14 -1.29 -10.05
N ARG A 106 3.44 -1.85 -11.04
CA ARG A 106 3.96 -2.94 -11.86
C ARG A 106 5.20 -2.52 -12.66
N GLN A 107 5.16 -1.36 -13.32
CA GLN A 107 6.31 -0.84 -14.08
C GLN A 107 7.53 -0.59 -13.20
N LEU A 108 7.32 -0.09 -11.98
CA LEU A 108 8.39 0.10 -11.00
C LEU A 108 9.01 -1.24 -10.57
N ALA A 109 8.18 -2.25 -10.32
CA ALA A 109 8.66 -3.60 -9.99
C ALA A 109 9.46 -4.23 -11.14
N GLU A 110 8.98 -4.08 -12.38
CA GLU A 110 9.69 -4.50 -13.59
C GLU A 110 11.04 -3.76 -13.74
N GLY A 111 11.06 -2.44 -13.54
CA GLY A 111 12.28 -1.62 -13.57
C GLY A 111 13.28 -1.97 -12.47
N ALA A 112 12.81 -2.47 -11.32
CA ALA A 112 13.63 -3.01 -10.24
C ALA A 112 14.09 -4.47 -10.49
N GLY A 113 13.78 -5.05 -11.65
CA GLY A 113 14.17 -6.40 -12.05
C GLY A 113 13.35 -7.52 -11.41
N HIS A 114 12.17 -7.20 -10.87
CA HIS A 114 11.27 -8.17 -10.25
C HIS A 114 9.84 -8.02 -10.82
N PRO A 115 9.60 -8.50 -12.06
CA PRO A 115 8.27 -8.43 -12.68
C PRO A 115 7.24 -9.17 -11.80
N ILE A 116 6.05 -8.59 -11.69
CA ILE A 116 4.96 -9.15 -10.87
C ILE A 116 3.85 -9.72 -11.73
N GLY A 117 3.26 -10.83 -11.26
CA GLY A 117 2.07 -11.42 -11.88
C GLY A 117 0.78 -10.75 -11.41
N GLU A 118 -0.33 -11.10 -12.06
CA GLU A 118 -1.65 -10.50 -11.78
C GLU A 118 -2.11 -10.66 -10.33
N GLY A 119 -1.75 -11.76 -9.65
CA GLY A 119 -2.13 -11.98 -8.25
C GLY A 119 -1.58 -10.89 -7.33
N VAL A 120 -0.30 -10.55 -7.50
CA VAL A 120 0.38 -9.50 -6.72
C VAL A 120 -0.16 -8.13 -7.12
N GLN A 121 -0.43 -7.91 -8.40
CA GLN A 121 -1.06 -6.69 -8.88
C GLN A 121 -2.43 -6.45 -8.22
N ARG A 122 -3.26 -7.50 -8.10
CA ARG A 122 -4.55 -7.43 -7.38
C ARG A 122 -4.37 -7.13 -5.88
N GLU A 123 -3.36 -7.68 -5.23
CA GLU A 123 -3.07 -7.35 -3.83
C GLU A 123 -2.66 -5.88 -3.62
N VAL A 124 -1.92 -5.31 -4.59
CA VAL A 124 -1.58 -3.88 -4.60
C VAL A 124 -2.85 -3.05 -4.79
N GLU A 125 -3.74 -3.40 -5.72
CA GLU A 125 -5.03 -2.73 -5.90
C GLU A 125 -5.89 -2.77 -4.63
N ASN A 126 -5.98 -3.93 -3.98
CA ASN A 126 -6.69 -4.08 -2.70
C ASN A 126 -6.10 -3.19 -1.60
N THR A 127 -4.77 -3.03 -1.59
CA THR A 127 -4.09 -2.11 -0.67
C THR A 127 -4.49 -0.66 -0.95
N LEU A 128 -4.53 -0.23 -2.21
CA LEU A 128 -4.97 1.11 -2.59
C LEU A 128 -6.45 1.36 -2.25
N HIS A 129 -7.30 0.35 -2.41
CA HIS A 129 -8.69 0.41 -1.94
C HIS A 129 -8.77 0.58 -0.41
N ALA A 130 -7.95 -0.12 0.36
CA ALA A 130 -7.89 0.02 1.81
C ALA A 130 -7.47 1.44 2.23
N VAL A 131 -6.48 2.01 1.55
CA VAL A 131 -5.98 3.38 1.79
C VAL A 131 -7.07 4.44 1.61
N LEU A 132 -7.92 4.28 0.58
CA LEU A 132 -9.05 5.18 0.38
C LEU A 132 -10.10 5.02 1.47
N ALA A 133 -10.28 3.81 1.97
CA ALA A 133 -11.36 3.47 2.88
C ALA A 133 -11.09 3.88 4.33
N ASP A 134 -9.83 3.79 4.76
CA ASP A 134 -9.46 3.87 6.16
C ASP A 134 -8.30 4.87 6.35
N PRO A 135 -8.47 5.91 7.18
CA PRO A 135 -7.40 6.86 7.47
C PRO A 135 -6.16 6.19 8.09
N GLU A 136 -6.29 5.14 8.89
CA GLU A 136 -5.15 4.42 9.48
C GLU A 136 -4.36 3.66 8.41
N ALA A 137 -5.06 2.98 7.49
CA ALA A 137 -4.45 2.36 6.32
C ALA A 137 -3.72 3.38 5.44
N ALA A 138 -4.30 4.57 5.27
CA ALA A 138 -3.70 5.68 4.56
C ALA A 138 -2.37 6.14 5.19
N GLN A 139 -2.33 6.33 6.51
CA GLN A 139 -1.10 6.68 7.22
C GLN A 139 -0.04 5.58 7.12
N ALA A 140 -0.44 4.31 7.29
CA ALA A 140 0.46 3.17 7.18
C ALA A 140 1.08 3.05 5.78
N TRP A 141 0.29 3.26 4.72
CA TRP A 141 0.77 3.26 3.35
C TRP A 141 1.68 4.45 3.06
N ALA A 142 1.30 5.66 3.47
CA ALA A 142 2.12 6.87 3.31
C ALA A 142 3.49 6.75 3.98
N GLY A 143 3.60 5.96 5.06
CA GLY A 143 4.86 5.64 5.71
C GLY A 143 5.81 4.77 4.87
N GLY A 144 5.33 4.08 3.82
CA GLY A 144 6.18 3.33 2.88
C GLY A 144 6.96 2.17 3.52
N ARG A 145 6.44 1.59 4.61
CA ARG A 145 7.08 0.50 5.39
C ARG A 145 6.13 -0.66 5.65
N LEU A 146 5.22 -0.93 4.71
CA LEU A 146 4.29 -2.04 4.79
C LEU A 146 5.04 -3.37 4.77
N THR A 147 4.62 -4.29 5.64
CA THR A 147 5.15 -5.67 5.69
C THR A 147 4.21 -6.69 5.06
N LYS A 148 2.92 -6.35 4.94
CA LYS A 148 1.84 -7.14 4.36
C LYS A 148 0.93 -6.24 3.52
N PRO A 149 0.20 -6.77 2.53
CA PRO A 149 -0.81 -6.00 1.84
C PRO A 149 -1.89 -5.56 2.84
N LEU A 150 -2.48 -4.39 2.59
CA LEU A 150 -3.63 -3.94 3.34
C LEU A 150 -4.89 -4.50 2.67
N SER A 151 -5.93 -4.71 3.46
CA SER A 151 -7.24 -5.12 2.96
C SER A 151 -8.25 -4.16 3.52
N ALA A 152 -9.10 -3.61 2.65
CA ALA A 152 -10.22 -2.80 3.10
C ALA A 152 -11.11 -3.68 3.97
N ALA A 153 -11.44 -3.23 5.18
CA ALA A 153 -12.60 -3.78 5.88
C ALA A 153 -13.81 -3.63 4.95
N VAL A 154 -14.62 -4.67 4.83
CA VAL A 154 -15.82 -4.71 3.98
C VAL A 154 -16.69 -3.49 4.28
N GLY A 155 -16.60 -2.44 3.45
CA GLY A 155 -17.11 -1.12 3.82
C GLY A 155 -17.12 -0.08 2.69
N PHE A 156 -16.42 -0.34 1.58
CA PHE A 156 -16.75 0.29 0.30
C PHE A 156 -17.37 -0.80 -0.56
N PRO A 157 -18.71 -0.91 -0.62
CA PRO A 157 -19.30 -1.66 -1.70
C PRO A 157 -18.93 -0.90 -2.97
N ALA A 158 -17.92 -1.40 -3.69
CA ALA A 158 -17.85 -1.21 -5.13
C ALA A 158 -19.26 -1.52 -5.59
N VAL A 159 -19.97 -0.49 -6.09
CA VAL A 159 -21.37 -0.59 -6.46
C VAL A 159 -21.44 -1.76 -7.43
N ALA A 160 -21.89 -2.90 -6.90
CA ALA A 160 -21.97 -4.13 -7.65
C ALA A 160 -22.98 -3.85 -8.74
N GLU A 161 -22.47 -3.85 -9.96
CA GLU A 161 -23.27 -3.77 -11.16
C GLU A 161 -24.39 -4.81 -11.06
N ALA A 162 -25.63 -4.31 -10.99
CA ALA A 162 -26.81 -5.12 -10.87
C ALA A 162 -27.03 -5.93 -12.16
N ALA A 163 -26.94 -7.26 -12.08
CA ALA A 163 -27.76 -8.25 -12.81
C ALA A 163 -27.27 -9.65 -12.38
N ARG A 164 -28.11 -10.57 -11.86
CA ARG A 164 -29.28 -11.16 -12.53
C ARG A 164 -30.34 -11.63 -11.52
N PRO A 165 -31.64 -11.62 -11.91
CA PRO A 165 -32.75 -12.09 -11.08
C PRO A 165 -32.76 -13.61 -10.94
N GLN A 166 -33.04 -14.08 -9.73
CA GLN A 166 -33.37 -15.47 -9.45
C GLN A 166 -34.80 -15.73 -9.96
N ARG A 167 -34.91 -16.62 -10.94
CA ARG A 167 -36.19 -17.07 -11.52
C ARG A 167 -36.95 -17.88 -10.45
N PRO A 168 -38.26 -17.66 -10.22
CA PRO A 168 -39.03 -18.49 -9.31
C PRO A 168 -39.35 -19.82 -9.98
N GLU A 169 -39.26 -20.93 -9.25
CA GLU A 169 -39.80 -22.22 -9.70
C GLU A 169 -41.14 -22.51 -8.97
N PRO A 170 -42.12 -23.10 -9.65
CA PRO A 170 -43.44 -23.46 -9.10
C PRO A 170 -43.42 -24.70 -8.20
#